data_AF-A0A1G6FH35-F1
#
_entry.id   AF-A0A1G6FH35-F1
#
_cell.length_a   1.000
_cell.length_b   1.000
_cell.length_c   1.000
_cell.angle_alpha   90.00
_cell.angle_beta   90.00
_cell.angle_gamma   90.00
#
_symmetry.space_group_name_H-M   'P 1'
#
loop_
_entity.id
_entity.type
_entity.pdbx_description
1 polymer ?
#
loop_
_entity_poly.entity_id
_entity_poly.type
_entity_poly.pdbx_seq_one_letter_code
_entity_poly.pdbx_strand_id
1 'polypeptide(L)'
;MNVREITPEELFDLAKKAVHYAETHDEFIVRDLFREIEWRHIPEQIRMRAGDLFGDYAESEEGAAIIIKIKGKNAKTEKWQQRYRKL
;
A
#
# COMPACT_ATOMS: atom_id res chain seq x y z
N MET A 1 -9.94 -1.18 26.17
CA MET A 1 -10.16 -0.83 24.75
C MET A 1 -9.92 -2.11 23.96
N ASN A 2 -10.99 -2.76 23.46
CA ASN A 2 -10.83 -3.98 22.66
C ASN A 2 -10.15 -3.59 21.36
N VAL A 3 -8.87 -3.94 21.22
CA VAL A 3 -8.14 -3.80 19.96
C VAL A 3 -8.70 -4.89 19.05
N ARG A 4 -9.74 -4.57 18.26
CA ARG A 4 -10.17 -5.45 17.18
C ARG A 4 -8.97 -5.58 16.24
N GLU A 5 -8.56 -6.81 15.96
CA GLU A 5 -7.48 -7.07 15.00
C GLU A 5 -7.88 -6.52 13.63
N ILE A 6 -7.01 -5.71 13.04
CA ILE A 6 -7.18 -5.14 11.70
C ILE A 6 -7.12 -6.26 10.65
N THR A 7 -8.07 -6.30 9.72
CA THR A 7 -8.07 -7.27 8.62
C THR A 7 -7.26 -6.79 7.41
N PRO A 8 -6.91 -7.67 6.45
CA PRO A 8 -6.22 -7.25 5.23
C PRO A 8 -7.05 -6.25 4.41
N GLU A 9 -8.36 -6.44 4.36
CA GLU A 9 -9.30 -5.58 3.62
C GLU A 9 -9.41 -4.20 4.27
N GLU A 10 -9.51 -4.14 5.61
CA GLU A 10 -9.50 -2.86 6.34
C GLU A 10 -8.19 -2.11 6.12
N LEU A 11 -7.05 -2.82 6.16
CA LEU A 11 -5.75 -2.21 5.88
C LEU A 11 -5.64 -1.74 4.43
N PHE A 12 -6.17 -2.50 3.48
CA PHE A 12 -6.23 -2.12 2.08
C PHE A 12 -7.10 -0.87 1.85
N ASP A 13 -8.28 -0.80 2.45
CA ASP A 13 -9.17 0.36 2.34
C ASP A 13 -8.53 1.63 2.91
N LEU A 14 -7.77 1.49 4.01
CA LEU A 14 -6.99 2.59 4.56
C LEU A 14 -5.87 3.02 3.61
N ALA A 15 -5.16 2.08 2.97
CA ALA A 15 -4.15 2.41 1.96
C ALA A 15 -4.77 3.15 0.76
N LYS A 16 -5.92 2.70 0.25
CA LYS A 16 -6.65 3.38 -0.82
C LYS A 16 -6.98 4.82 -0.43
N LYS A 17 -7.49 5.05 0.78
CA LYS A 17 -7.79 6.41 1.25
C LYS A 17 -6.52 7.25 1.40
N ALA A 18 -5.48 6.70 2.01
CA ALA A 18 -4.22 7.38 2.27
C ALA A 18 -3.51 7.85 0.98
N VAL A 19 -3.60 7.08 -0.10
CA VAL A 19 -2.95 7.43 -1.38
C VAL A 19 -3.55 8.66 -2.06
N HIS A 20 -4.77 9.08 -1.69
CA HIS A 20 -5.34 10.33 -2.17
C HIS A 20 -4.73 11.56 -1.48
N TYR A 21 -4.09 11.38 -0.33
CA TYR A 21 -3.40 12.43 0.42
C TYR A 21 -1.89 12.40 0.24
N ALA A 22 -1.36 11.42 -0.51
CA ALA A 22 0.05 11.37 -0.89
C ALA A 22 0.37 12.47 -1.91
N GLU A 23 1.56 13.04 -1.85
CA GLU A 23 2.02 14.06 -2.79
C GLU A 23 2.17 13.47 -4.20
N THR A 24 1.71 14.23 -5.20
CA THR A 24 1.79 13.87 -6.62
C THR A 24 3.24 13.71 -7.05
N HIS A 25 3.54 12.68 -7.84
CA HIS A 25 4.87 12.30 -8.32
C HIS A 25 5.81 11.64 -7.31
N ASP A 26 5.41 11.49 -6.04
CA ASP A 26 6.22 10.77 -5.06
C ASP A 26 6.21 9.26 -5.32
N GLU A 27 7.39 8.66 -5.21
CA GLU A 27 7.54 7.22 -5.10
C GLU A 27 7.29 6.76 -3.67
N PHE A 28 6.50 5.70 -3.52
CA PHE A 28 6.17 5.14 -2.21
C PHE A 28 6.03 3.62 -2.27
N ILE A 29 6.07 2.99 -1.10
CA ILE A 29 5.55 1.64 -0.89
C ILE A 29 4.32 1.70 0.01
N VAL A 30 3.48 0.65 0.01
CA VAL A 30 2.22 0.60 0.79
C VAL A 30 2.44 0.99 2.26
N ARG A 31 3.53 0.54 2.88
CA ARG A 31 3.90 0.90 4.26
C ARG A 31 3.97 2.41 4.48
N ASP A 32 4.49 3.17 3.54
CA ASP A 32 4.76 4.60 3.71
C ASP A 32 3.46 5.42 3.78
N LEU A 33 2.33 4.84 3.34
CA LEU A 33 0.99 5.39 3.49
C LEU A 33 0.47 5.35 4.95
N PHE A 34 1.17 4.61 5.82
CA PHE A 34 0.77 4.37 7.21
C PHE A 34 1.74 5.05 8.17
N ARG A 35 1.63 6.38 8.29
CA ARG A 35 2.48 7.19 9.18
C ARG A 35 2.05 7.09 10.65
N GLU A 36 0.75 7.04 10.91
CA GLU A 36 0.17 7.02 12.27
C GLU A 36 -0.18 5.61 12.77
N ILE A 37 -0.03 4.60 11.92
CA ILE A 37 -0.28 3.20 12.29
C ILE A 37 1.07 2.55 12.54
N GLU A 38 1.21 1.89 13.69
CA GLU A 38 2.38 1.09 14.00
C GLU A 38 2.40 -0.16 13.11
N TRP A 39 2.94 -0.01 11.90
CA TRP A 39 3.08 -1.06 10.87
C TRP A 39 3.77 -2.34 11.39
N ARG A 40 4.48 -2.27 12.52
CA ARG A 40 5.13 -3.41 13.17
C ARG A 40 4.19 -4.23 14.06
N HIS A 41 3.09 -3.66 14.52
CA HIS A 41 2.08 -4.34 15.33
C HIS A 41 1.02 -5.06 14.50
N ILE A 42 0.97 -4.81 13.19
CA ILE A 42 0.11 -5.57 12.28
C ILE A 42 0.81 -6.90 11.93
N PRO A 43 0.12 -8.04 12.07
CA PRO A 43 0.67 -9.34 11.69
C PRO A 43 1.18 -9.36 10.24
N GLU A 44 2.29 -10.06 10.00
CA GLU A 44 2.93 -10.10 8.68
C GLU A 44 1.99 -10.58 7.57
N GLN A 45 1.23 -11.66 7.81
CA GLN A 45 0.24 -12.19 6.88
C GLN A 45 -0.80 -11.14 6.42
N ILE A 46 -1.23 -10.27 7.33
CA ILE A 46 -2.21 -9.21 7.06
C ILE A 46 -1.57 -8.16 6.15
N ARG A 47 -0.33 -7.75 6.46
CA ARG A 47 0.43 -6.76 5.68
C ARG A 47 0.76 -7.25 4.28
N MET A 48 1.16 -8.52 4.15
CA MET A 48 1.43 -9.14 2.86
C MET A 48 0.17 -9.18 2.01
N ARG A 49 -0.94 -9.68 2.57
CA ARG A 49 -2.20 -9.76 1.83
C ARG A 49 -2.73 -8.40 1.42
N ALA A 50 -2.64 -7.39 2.29
CA ALA A 50 -3.00 -6.02 1.93
C ALA A 50 -2.08 -5.45 0.82
N GLY A 51 -0.79 -5.79 0.83
CA GLY A 51 0.14 -5.43 -0.23
C GLY A 51 -0.22 -6.04 -1.58
N ASP A 52 -0.66 -7.30 -1.61
CA ASP A 52 -1.14 -7.97 -2.83
C ASP A 52 -2.42 -7.31 -3.35
N LEU A 53 -3.41 -7.08 -2.47
CA LEU A 53 -4.65 -6.38 -2.81
C LEU A 53 -4.38 -4.98 -3.39
N PHE A 54 -3.43 -4.25 -2.82
CA PHE A 54 -3.03 -2.95 -3.34
C PHE A 54 -2.32 -3.06 -4.69
N GLY A 55 -1.56 -4.13 -4.91
CA GLY A 55 -0.92 -4.43 -6.18
C GLY A 55 -1.91 -4.71 -7.30
N ASP A 56 -2.99 -5.43 -6.99
CA ASP A 56 -4.11 -5.69 -7.92
C ASP A 56 -4.89 -4.39 -8.19
N TYR A 57 -5.15 -3.60 -7.15
CA TYR A 57 -5.80 -2.29 -7.27
C TYR A 57 -5.02 -1.36 -8.19
N ALA A 58 -3.69 -1.27 -8.05
CA ALA A 58 -2.85 -0.44 -8.90
C ALA A 58 -2.90 -0.81 -10.40
N GLU A 59 -3.35 -2.02 -10.73
CA GLU A 59 -3.54 -2.50 -12.10
C GLU A 59 -5.00 -2.49 -12.56
N SER A 60 -5.94 -2.16 -11.66
CA SER A 60 -7.34 -1.90 -12.00
C SER A 60 -7.51 -0.53 -12.67
N GLU A 61 -8.61 -0.31 -13.38
CA GLU A 61 -8.92 0.97 -14.03
C GLU A 61 -8.95 2.13 -13.02
N GLU A 62 -9.58 1.93 -11.86
CA GLU A 62 -9.66 2.95 -10.79
C GLU A 62 -8.28 3.30 -10.24
N GLY A 63 -7.46 2.30 -9.92
CA GLY A 63 -6.14 2.53 -9.34
C GLY A 63 -5.13 3.05 -10.36
N ALA A 64 -5.14 2.56 -11.60
CA ALA A 64 -4.25 3.02 -12.65
C ALA A 64 -4.46 4.50 -13.01
N ALA A 65 -5.65 5.05 -12.76
CA ALA A 65 -5.93 6.48 -12.92
C ALA A 65 -5.26 7.36 -11.86
N ILE A 66 -4.81 6.78 -10.74
CA ILE A 66 -4.25 7.54 -9.61
C ILE A 66 -2.82 7.16 -9.23
N ILE A 67 -2.35 5.96 -9.60
CA ILE A 67 -1.02 5.46 -9.27
C ILE A 67 -0.42 4.65 -10.41
N ILE A 68 0.91 4.68 -10.52
CA ILE A 68 1.69 3.81 -11.40
C ILE A 68 2.41 2.76 -10.55
N LYS A 69 2.19 1.48 -10.83
CA LYS A 69 3.00 0.38 -10.32
C LYS A 69 4.35 0.33 -11.06
N ILE A 70 5.45 0.53 -10.33
CA ILE A 70 6.80 0.55 -10.93
C ILE A 70 7.18 -0.87 -11.38
N LYS A 71 7.70 -1.01 -12.60
CA LYS A 71 8.09 -2.30 -13.20
C LYS A 71 9.60 -2.36 -13.47
N GLY A 72 10.14 -3.57 -13.67
CA GLY A 72 11.55 -3.78 -13.98
C GLY A 72 12.47 -3.86 -12.77
N LYS A 73 13.76 -3.54 -12.94
CA LYS A 73 14.81 -3.74 -11.93
C LYS A 73 14.57 -2.99 -10.61
N ASN A 74 13.84 -1.87 -10.67
CA ASN A 74 13.52 -1.03 -9.51
C ASN A 74 12.08 -1.22 -9.00
N ALA A 75 11.38 -2.29 -9.43
CA ALA A 75 9.98 -2.51 -9.06
C ALA A 75 9.76 -2.74 -7.56
N LYS A 76 10.77 -3.28 -6.87
CA LYS A 76 10.67 -3.67 -5.47
C LYS A 76 11.83 -3.14 -4.64
N THR A 77 11.61 -2.95 -3.35
CA THR A 77 12.68 -2.69 -2.38
C THR A 77 13.49 -3.95 -2.10
N GLU A 78 14.62 -3.82 -1.39
CA GLU A 78 15.42 -4.96 -0.90
C GLU A 78 14.60 -5.92 0.00
N LYS A 79 13.52 -5.41 0.61
CA LYS A 79 12.57 -6.19 1.42
C LYS A 79 11.36 -6.68 0.60
N TRP A 80 11.50 -6.74 -0.72
CA TRP A 80 10.47 -7.23 -1.65
C TRP A 80 9.15 -6.46 -1.66
N GLN A 81 9.13 -5.22 -1.17
CA GLN A 81 7.93 -4.38 -1.17
C GLN A 81 7.80 -3.68 -2.53
N GLN A 82 6.62 -3.79 -3.15
CA GLN A 82 6.34 -3.16 -4.44
C GLN A 82 6.36 -1.62 -4.33
N ARG A 83 7.07 -0.97 -5.25
CA ARG A 83 7.10 0.48 -5.42
C ARG A 83 5.98 0.96 -6.34
N TYR A 84 5.45 2.12 -6.00
CA TYR A 84 4.42 2.82 -6.74
C TYR A 84 4.83 4.29 -6.88
N ARG A 85 4.25 4.98 -7.84
CA ARG A 85 4.35 6.44 -7.97
C ARG A 85 2.96 7.04 -8.03
N LYS A 86 2.71 8.09 -7.25
CA LYS A 86 1.46 8.84 -7.32
C LYS A 86 1.38 9.64 -8.61
N LEU A 87 0.26 9.56 -9.32
CA LEU A 87 -0.04 10.39 -10.50
C LEU A 87 -0.49 11.79 -10.12
#